data_AF-A0A2D7XCU5-F1
#
_entry.id   AF-A0A2D7XCU5-F1
#
_cell.length_a   1.000
_cell.length_b   1.000
_cell.length_c   1.000
_cell.angle_alpha   90.00
_cell.angle_beta   90.00
_cell.angle_gamma   90.00
#
_symmetry.space_group_name_H-M   'P 1'
#
loop_
_entity.id
_entity.type
_entity.pdbx_description
1 polymer ?
#
loop_
_entity_poly.entity_id
_entity_poly.type
_entity_poly.pdbx_seq_one_letter_code
_entity_poly.pdbx_strand_id
1 'polypeptide(L)' 'LANDENVQLRNFAIIATESNIIKLSGDNRTFTWASNGRKLMNVPFDENPYSAMAAWFKTDEGLEVYKSIEKKLK' A
#
# COMPACT_ATOMS: atom_id res chain seq x y z
N LEU A 1 6.76 3.26 19.20
CA LEU A 1 7.53 2.88 18.00
C LEU A 1 6.71 2.11 16.97
N ALA A 2 6.31 0.85 17.20
CA ALA A 2 5.59 0.06 16.17
C ALA A 2 4.26 0.70 15.72
N ASN A 3 3.54 1.35 16.65
CA ASN A 3 2.32 2.10 16.33
C ASN A 3 2.61 3.33 15.46
N ASP A 4 3.69 4.06 15.74
CA ASP A 4 4.08 5.27 15.01
C ASP A 4 4.47 4.93 13.57
N GLU A 5 5.25 3.86 13.39
CA GLU A 5 5.66 3.36 12.08
C GLU A 5 4.45 2.90 11.24
N ASN A 6 3.50 2.19 11.85
CA ASN A 6 2.27 1.78 11.16
C ASN A 6 1.38 2.98 10.78
N VAL A 7 1.38 4.07 11.55
CA VAL A 7 0.68 5.31 11.18
C VAL A 7 1.36 5.93 9.95
N GLN A 8 2.68 6.01 9.93
CA GLN A 8 3.43 6.56 8.79
C GLN A 8 3.20 5.75 7.51
N LEU A 9 3.30 4.41 7.59
CA LEU A 9 3.09 3.52 6.44
C LEU A 9 1.65 3.55 5.91
N ARG A 10 0.66 3.72 6.79
CA ARG A 10 -0.74 3.94 6.38
C ARG A 10 -0.90 5.24 5.60
N ASN A 11 -0.38 6.34 6.14
CA ASN A 11 -0.44 7.65 5.47
C ASN A 11 0.29 7.61 4.12
N PHE A 12 1.42 6.90 4.05
CA PHE A 12 2.15 6.68 2.80
C PHE A 12 1.30 5.94 1.75
N ALA A 13 0.61 4.86 2.14
CA ALA A 13 -0.28 4.12 1.24
C ALA A 13 -1.45 4.99 0.74
N ILE A 14 -2.01 5.85 1.60
CA ILE A 14 -3.06 6.81 1.23
C ILE A 14 -2.53 7.80 0.20
N ILE A 15 -1.40 8.46 0.48
CA ILE A 15 -0.76 9.42 -0.44
C ILE A 15 -0.43 8.76 -1.79
N ALA A 16 0.08 7.53 -1.78
CA ALA A 16 0.36 6.78 -3.01
C ALA A 16 -0.90 6.47 -3.83
N THR A 17 -2.04 6.25 -3.15
CA THR A 17 -3.34 6.02 -3.79
C THR A 17 -3.90 7.33 -4.36
N GLU A 18 -3.84 8.42 -3.61
CA GLU A 18 -4.25 9.77 -4.04
C GLU A 18 -3.40 10.30 -5.21
N SER A 19 -2.11 9.96 -5.22
CA SER A 19 -1.18 10.27 -6.31
C SER A 19 -1.34 9.35 -7.53
N ASN A 20 -2.31 8.42 -7.50
CA ASN A 20 -2.62 7.50 -8.59
C ASN A 20 -1.39 6.65 -8.99
N ILE A 21 -0.56 6.25 -8.02
CA ILE A 21 0.57 5.32 -8.20
C ILE A 21 0.10 3.88 -7.98
N ILE A 22 -0.69 3.68 -6.93
CA ILE A 22 -1.39 2.43 -6.62
C ILE A 22 -2.90 2.70 -6.57
N LYS A 23 -3.71 1.65 -6.69
CA LYS A 23 -5.17 1.74 -6.62
C LYS A 23 -5.69 0.67 -5.68
N LEU A 24 -6.64 1.07 -4.82
CA LEU A 24 -7.51 0.16 -4.08
C LEU A 24 -8.73 -0.14 -4.95
N SER A 25 -9.09 -1.41 -5.08
CA SER A 25 -10.33 -1.83 -5.74
C SER A 25 -11.56 -1.28 -5.04
N GLY A 26 -12.66 -1.07 -5.77
CA GLY A 26 -13.89 -0.49 -5.21
C GLY A 26 -14.58 -1.32 -4.12
N ASP A 27 -14.24 -2.62 -4.04
CA ASP A 27 -14.67 -3.52 -2.95
C ASP A 27 -13.68 -3.54 -1.77
N ASN A 28 -12.64 -2.70 -1.79
CA ASN A 28 -11.59 -2.59 -0.78
C ASN A 28 -10.77 -3.88 -0.54
N ARG A 29 -10.67 -4.76 -1.54
CA ARG A 29 -10.02 -6.09 -1.37
C ARG A 29 -8.66 -6.25 -2.04
N THR A 30 -8.28 -5.37 -2.96
CA THR A 30 -7.06 -5.57 -3.74
C THR A 30 -6.35 -4.26 -4.01
N PHE A 31 -5.05 -4.25 -3.76
CA PHE A 31 -4.16 -3.19 -4.24
C PHE A 31 -3.52 -3.59 -5.57
N THR A 32 -3.49 -2.65 -6.51
CA THR A 32 -2.89 -2.83 -7.84
C THR A 32 -2.03 -1.62 -8.19
N TRP A 33 -1.08 -1.79 -9.11
CA TRP A 33 -0.41 -0.68 -9.75
C TRP A 33 -1.39 0.10 -10.62
N ALA A 34 -1.41 1.42 -10.47
CA ALA A 34 -2.29 2.27 -11.27
C ALA A 34 -1.93 2.27 -12.77
N SER A 35 -0.64 2.06 -13.09
CA SER A 35 -0.09 2.16 -14.44
C SER A 35 -0.39 0.96 -15.34
N ASN A 36 -0.48 -0.25 -14.78
CA ASN A 36 -0.64 -1.48 -15.54
C ASN A 36 -1.62 -2.48 -14.93
N GLY A 37 -2.26 -2.15 -13.81
CA GLY A 37 -3.22 -3.01 -13.13
C GLY A 37 -2.63 -4.27 -12.50
N ARG A 38 -1.30 -4.45 -12.50
CA ARG A 38 -0.68 -5.62 -11.88
C ARG A 38 -0.96 -5.60 -10.38
N LYS A 39 -1.44 -6.74 -9.87
CA LYS A 39 -1.76 -6.93 -8.46
C LYS A 39 -0.51 -6.82 -7.58
N LEU A 40 -0.67 -6.13 -6.46
CA LEU A 40 0.32 -5.98 -5.39
C LEU A 40 0.00 -6.95 -4.26
N MET A 41 -1.18 -6.83 -3.68
CA MET A 41 -1.63 -7.70 -2.59
C MET A 41 -3.16 -7.78 -2.54
N ASN A 42 -3.66 -8.78 -1.82
CA ASN A 42 -5.05 -8.86 -1.40
C ASN A 42 -5.15 -8.44 0.07
N VAL A 43 -6.11 -7.58 0.38
CA VAL A 43 -6.45 -7.20 1.75
C VAL A 43 -7.02 -8.45 2.44
N PRO A 44 -6.47 -8.86 3.60
CA PRO A 44 -7.04 -9.96 4.37
C PRO A 44 -8.51 -9.69 4.73
N PHE A 45 -9.28 -10.76 4.90
CA PHE A 45 -10.66 -10.65 5.36
C PHE A 45 -10.69 -9.99 6.75
N ASP A 46 -11.64 -9.09 6.97
CA ASP A 46 -11.81 -8.27 8.20
C ASP A 46 -10.70 -7.26 8.53
N GLU A 47 -9.77 -6.99 7.61
CA GLU A 47 -8.74 -5.96 7.82
C GLU A 47 -9.06 -4.63 7.14
N ASN A 48 -8.62 -3.53 7.77
CA ASN A 48 -8.62 -2.23 7.09
C ASN A 48 -7.58 -2.24 5.96
N PRO A 49 -7.92 -1.83 4.72
CA PRO A 49 -7.01 -1.91 3.57
C PRO A 49 -5.66 -1.24 3.80
N TYR A 50 -5.65 -0.03 4.34
CA TYR A 50 -4.40 0.70 4.55
C TYR A 50 -3.60 0.15 5.73
N SER A 51 -4.26 -0.37 6.77
CA SER A 51 -3.58 -1.11 7.85
C SER A 51 -2.91 -2.39 7.30
N ALA A 52 -3.62 -3.14 6.45
CA ALA A 52 -3.07 -4.33 5.80
C ALA A 52 -1.89 -3.99 4.88
N MET A 53 -2.00 -2.91 4.09
CA MET A 53 -0.91 -2.44 3.22
C MET A 53 0.32 -2.02 4.05
N ALA A 54 0.10 -1.34 5.18
CA ALA A 54 1.19 -0.95 6.07
C ALA A 54 1.93 -2.16 6.67
N ALA A 55 1.19 -3.21 7.05
CA ALA A 55 1.80 -4.48 7.48
C ALA A 55 2.54 -5.17 6.32
N TRP A 56 1.95 -5.16 5.12
CA TRP A 56 2.54 -5.78 3.94
C TRP A 56 3.84 -5.09 3.50
N PHE A 57 3.96 -3.77 3.62
CA PHE A 57 5.21 -3.04 3.34
C PHE A 57 6.40 -3.48 4.20
N LYS A 58 6.17 -4.18 5.31
CA LYS A 58 7.23 -4.74 6.17
C LYS A 58 7.72 -6.12 5.71
N THR A 59 7.07 -6.72 4.71
CA THR A 59 7.53 -7.95 4.07
C THR A 59 8.61 -7.66 3.03
N ASP A 60 9.39 -8.67 2.62
CA ASP A 60 10.44 -8.49 1.60
C ASP A 60 9.86 -7.98 0.26
N GLU A 61 8.74 -8.54 -0.18
CA GLU A 61 8.05 -8.10 -1.40
C GLU A 61 7.49 -6.68 -1.26
N GLY A 62 6.84 -6.39 -0.13
CA GLY A 62 6.24 -5.09 0.11
C GLY A 62 7.28 -3.98 0.25
N LEU A 63 8.45 -4.26 0.81
CA LEU A 63 9.53 -3.30 0.96
C LEU A 63 10.07 -2.82 -0.40
N GLU A 64 10.18 -3.71 -1.39
CA GLU A 64 10.60 -3.35 -2.74
C GLU A 64 9.56 -2.48 -3.46
N VAL A 65 8.29 -2.74 -3.23
CA VAL A 65 7.20 -1.91 -3.74
C VAL A 65 7.15 -0.55 -3.03
N TYR A 66 7.34 -0.51 -1.70
CA TYR A 66 7.45 0.74 -0.94
C TYR A 66 8.54 1.65 -1.54
N LYS A 67 9.76 1.12 -1.72
CA LYS A 67 10.88 1.88 -2.33
C LYS A 67 10.54 2.38 -3.74
N SER A 68 9.81 1.57 -4.51
CA SER A 68 9.39 1.94 -5.87
C SER A 68 8.35 3.05 -5.88
N ILE A 69 7.41 3.05 -4.93
CA ILE A 69 6.43 4.12 -4.72
C ILE A 69 7.12 5.39 -4.22
N GLU A 70 8.02 5.27 -3.25
CA GLU A 70 8.76 6.40 -2.67
C GLU A 70 9.54 7.17 -3.75
N LYS A 71 10.17 6.44 -4.68
CA LYS A 71 10.85 7.03 -5.84
C LYS A 71 9.91 7.77 -6.81
N LYS A 72 8.63 7.39 -6.89
CA LYS A 72 7.63 8.03 -7.75
C LYS A 72 6.98 9.25 -7.09
N LEU A 73 7.05 9.35 -5.76
CA LEU A 73 6.53 10.48 -4.98
C LEU A 73 7.53 11.63 -4.82
N LYS A 74 8.82 11.37 -5.04
CA LYS A 74 9.87 12.39 -5.17
C LYS A 74 9.89 12.97 -6.57
#